data_AF-A0A2M7SPQ2-F1
#
_entry.id   AF-A0A2M7SPQ2-F1
#
_cell.length_a   1.000
_cell.length_b   1.000
_cell.length_c   1.000
_cell.angle_alpha   90.00
_cell.angle_beta   90.00
_cell.angle_gamma   90.00
#
_symmetry.space_group_name_H-M   'P 1'
#
loop_
_entity.id
_entity.type
_entity.pdbx_description
1 polymer ?
#
loop_
_entity_poly.entity_id
_entity_poly.type
_entity_poly.pdbx_seq_one_letter_code
_entity_poly.pdbx_strand_id
1 'polypeptide(L)'
;RGANVSPSALLFDLARGDASPFWPQFTGRAVLPLADFGALLANWRAEAPRATITELFDRIAADINYKAYLDDGTEEGAERWENVQELRRLTVEYESRPLTEFLENVALISDQDTLTEGQNAPTLLTLHAAKGLEF
;
A
#
# COMPACT_ATOMS: atom_id res chain seq x y z
N ARG A 1 16.95 27.43 -4.42
CA ARG A 1 17.38 26.31 -5.31
C ARG A 1 17.78 25.16 -4.40
N GLY A 2 16.80 24.41 -3.89
CA GLY A 2 17.02 23.41 -2.83
C GLY A 2 16.87 22.00 -3.37
N ALA A 3 17.97 21.25 -3.32
CA ALA A 3 18.10 19.79 -3.36
C ALA A 3 17.34 19.01 -4.46
N ASN A 4 18.10 18.45 -5.41
CA ASN A 4 17.68 17.41 -6.36
C ASN A 4 17.49 16.05 -5.65
N VAL A 5 16.87 16.05 -4.47
CA VAL A 5 16.73 14.89 -3.58
C VAL A 5 15.31 14.38 -3.73
N SER A 6 15.17 13.07 -3.97
CA SER A 6 13.85 12.46 -4.06
C SER A 6 13.12 12.55 -2.72
N PRO A 7 11.78 12.63 -2.71
CA PRO A 7 11.00 12.61 -1.47
C PRO A 7 11.34 11.42 -0.56
N SER A 8 11.60 10.25 -1.14
CA SER A 8 12.02 9.05 -0.40
C SER A 8 13.39 9.22 0.26
N ALA A 9 14.38 9.78 -0.44
CA ALA A 9 15.69 10.03 0.13
C ALA A 9 15.65 11.07 1.25
N LEU A 10 14.79 12.09 1.12
CA LEU A 10 14.55 13.06 2.19
C LEU A 10 13.95 12.39 3.44
N LEU A 11 12.94 11.53 3.28
CA LEU A 11 12.31 10.83 4.40
C LEU A 11 13.29 9.89 5.12
N PHE A 12 14.07 9.11 4.37
CA PHE A 12 15.09 8.24 4.97
C PHE A 12 16.18 9.03 5.68
N ASP A 13 16.52 10.22 5.18
CA ASP A 13 17.49 11.08 5.85
C ASP A 13 16.92 11.69 7.14
N LEU A 14 15.68 12.19 7.10
CA LEU A 14 14.96 12.72 8.27
C LEU A 14 14.74 11.67 9.36
N ALA A 15 14.62 10.39 8.99
CA ALA A 15 14.54 9.27 9.95
C ALA A 15 15.78 9.17 10.86
N ARG A 16 16.90 9.83 10.50
CA ARG A 16 18.11 9.91 11.33
C ARG A 16 18.02 10.95 12.46
N GLY A 17 16.90 11.64 12.61
CA GLY A 17 16.70 12.60 13.68
C GLY A 17 17.47 13.91 13.44
N ASP A 18 17.91 14.52 14.53
CA ASP A 18 18.72 15.75 14.56
C ASP A 18 20.07 15.63 13.82
N ALA A 19 20.52 14.41 13.51
CA ALA A 19 21.66 14.14 12.63
C ALA A 19 21.39 14.39 11.13
N SER A 20 20.14 14.65 10.74
CA SER A 20 19.76 14.99 9.36
C SER A 20 20.13 16.44 9.02
N PRO A 21 20.86 16.72 7.91
CA PRO A 21 21.05 18.09 7.41
C PRO A 21 19.74 18.77 6.97
N PHE A 22 18.65 18.01 6.80
CA PHE A 22 17.33 18.55 6.49
C PHE A 22 16.53 18.88 7.74
N TRP A 23 16.93 18.41 8.92
CA TRP A 23 16.22 18.63 10.19
C TRP A 23 15.92 20.11 10.47
N PRO A 24 16.89 21.05 10.34
CA PRO A 24 16.63 22.47 10.64
C PRO A 24 15.76 23.18 9.59
N GLN A 25 15.48 22.53 8.45
CA GLN A 25 14.69 23.10 7.36
C GLN A 25 13.17 23.01 7.62
N PHE A 26 12.77 22.19 8.60
CA PHE A 26 11.40 22.00 9.01
C PHE A 26 11.20 22.53 10.43
N THR A 27 9.97 22.95 10.74
CA THR A 27 9.62 23.29 12.12
C THR A 27 9.51 22.01 12.95
N GLY A 28 9.78 22.09 14.27
CA GLY A 28 9.71 20.92 15.16
C GLY A 28 8.38 20.16 15.09
N ARG A 29 7.26 20.83 14.77
CA ARG A 29 5.95 20.19 14.60
C ARG A 29 5.79 19.44 13.28
N ALA A 30 6.48 19.87 12.23
CA ALA A 30 6.42 19.26 10.91
C ALA A 30 7.50 18.18 10.70
N VAL A 31 8.67 18.33 11.34
CA VAL A 31 9.79 17.40 11.17
C VAL A 31 9.53 16.05 11.85
N LEU A 32 8.84 16.04 12.99
CA LEU A 32 8.59 14.81 13.76
C LEU A 32 7.76 13.78 12.97
N PRO A 33 6.57 14.11 12.42
CA PRO A 33 5.81 13.13 11.64
C PRO A 33 6.54 12.64 10.39
N LEU A 34 7.37 13.50 9.76
CA LEU A 34 8.16 13.12 8.59
C LEU A 34 9.29 12.15 8.96
N ALA A 35 9.95 12.37 10.11
CA ALA A 35 10.98 11.49 10.63
C ALA A 35 10.38 10.13 11.04
N ASP A 36 9.24 10.14 11.75
CA ASP A 36 8.53 8.93 12.16
C ASP A 36 8.10 8.09 10.95
N PHE A 37 7.51 8.73 9.94
CA PHE A 37 7.14 8.06 8.70
C PHE A 37 8.36 7.52 7.93
N GLY A 38 9.44 8.31 7.88
CA GLY A 38 10.71 7.87 7.29
C GLY A 38 11.29 6.64 7.99
N ALA A 39 11.17 6.57 9.32
CA ALA A 39 11.61 5.42 10.12
C ALA A 39 10.77 4.17 9.84
N LEU A 40 9.44 4.30 9.75
CA LEU A 40 8.55 3.20 9.34
C LEU A 40 8.94 2.65 7.96
N LEU A 41 9.09 3.54 6.96
CA LEU A 41 9.50 3.14 5.62
C LEU A 41 10.89 2.47 5.60
N ALA A 42 11.84 2.99 6.37
CA ALA A 42 13.19 2.41 6.46
C ALA A 42 13.14 0.99 7.04
N ASN A 43 12.32 0.78 8.08
CA ASN A 43 12.11 -0.51 8.70
C ASN A 43 11.47 -1.50 7.73
N TRP A 44 10.37 -1.14 7.07
CA TRP A 44 9.71 -2.03 6.10
C TRP A 44 10.64 -2.39 4.94
N ARG A 45 11.42 -1.44 4.44
CA ARG A 45 12.40 -1.68 3.38
C ARG A 45 13.53 -2.61 3.81
N ALA A 46 13.98 -2.52 5.06
CA ALA A 46 15.01 -3.39 5.61
C ALA A 46 14.52 -4.83 5.85
N GLU A 47 13.22 -4.98 6.13
CA GLU A 47 12.56 -6.26 6.39
C GLU A 47 12.08 -6.97 5.13
N ALA A 48 11.72 -6.22 4.08
CA ALA A 48 11.22 -6.76 2.81
C ALA A 48 12.07 -7.88 2.18
N PRO A 49 13.43 -7.90 2.27
CA PRO A 49 14.22 -9.01 1.75
C PRO A 49 14.20 -10.29 2.60
N ARG A 50 13.64 -10.23 3.83
CA ARG A 50 13.69 -11.32 4.82
C ARG A 50 12.31 -11.86 5.18
N ALA A 51 11.27 -11.05 5.03
CA ALA A 51 9.89 -11.40 5.28
C ALA A 51 9.23 -11.94 4.00
N THR A 52 8.22 -12.79 4.15
CA THR A 52 7.30 -13.07 3.05
C THR A 52 6.46 -11.82 2.72
N ILE A 53 5.85 -11.80 1.54
CA ILE A 53 4.99 -10.67 1.13
C ILE A 53 3.82 -10.52 2.11
N THR A 54 3.22 -11.63 2.56
CA THR A 54 2.14 -11.64 3.55
C THR A 54 2.60 -11.11 4.90
N GLU A 55 3.77 -11.52 5.39
CA GLU A 55 4.34 -11.01 6.65
C GLU A 55 4.63 -9.51 6.58
N LEU A 56 5.19 -9.04 5.46
CA LEU A 56 5.44 -7.63 5.22
C LEU A 56 4.12 -6.83 5.18
N PHE A 57 3.10 -7.36 4.50
CA PHE A 57 1.77 -6.76 4.43
C PHE A 57 1.15 -6.61 5.83
N ASP A 58 1.13 -7.69 6.61
CA ASP A 58 0.57 -7.71 7.96
C ASP A 58 1.26 -6.70 8.88
N ARG A 59 2.59 -6.64 8.78
CA ARG A 59 3.39 -5.70 9.54
C ARG A 59 3.07 -4.26 9.17
N ILE A 60 2.99 -3.93 7.87
CA ILE A 60 2.63 -2.58 7.42
C ILE A 60 1.23 -2.20 7.92
N ALA A 61 0.24 -3.09 7.74
CA ALA A 61 -1.13 -2.84 8.16
C ALA A 61 -1.26 -2.63 9.67
N ALA A 62 -0.50 -3.39 10.46
CA ALA A 62 -0.43 -3.25 11.92
C ALA A 62 0.30 -1.96 12.34
N ASP A 63 1.47 -1.67 11.77
CA ASP A 63 2.31 -0.51 12.12
C ASP A 63 1.59 0.81 11.86
N ILE A 64 0.77 0.90 10.80
CA ILE A 64 -0.05 2.09 10.51
C ILE A 64 -1.44 2.05 11.16
N ASN A 65 -1.75 1.00 11.92
CA ASN A 65 -3.04 0.76 12.56
C ASN A 65 -4.23 0.84 11.58
N TYR A 66 -4.06 0.25 10.40
CA TYR A 66 -4.99 0.47 9.28
C TYR A 66 -6.37 -0.10 9.53
N LYS A 67 -6.46 -1.24 10.23
CA LYS A 67 -7.74 -1.84 10.60
C LYS A 67 -8.58 -0.86 11.42
N ALA A 68 -8.03 -0.29 12.49
CA ALA A 68 -8.77 0.64 13.33
C ALA A 68 -9.08 1.96 12.63
N TYR A 69 -8.31 2.32 11.60
CA TYR A 69 -8.61 3.48 10.75
C TYR A 69 -9.83 3.22 9.83
N LEU A 70 -10.00 1.99 9.34
CA LEU A 70 -11.09 1.63 8.43
C LEU A 70 -12.36 1.17 9.15
N ASP A 71 -12.21 0.37 10.21
CA ASP A 71 -13.28 -0.20 11.01
C ASP A 71 -13.76 0.83 12.04
N ASP A 72 -14.65 1.72 11.58
CA ASP A 72 -15.33 2.73 12.40
C ASP A 72 -16.55 2.19 13.16
N GLY A 73 -16.74 0.86 13.17
CA GLY A 73 -17.87 0.18 13.78
C GLY A 73 -19.14 0.14 12.92
N THR A 74 -19.09 0.67 11.69
CA THR A 74 -20.18 0.55 10.71
C THR A 74 -20.02 -0.68 9.82
N GLU A 75 -21.11 -1.07 9.15
CA GLU A 75 -21.06 -2.14 8.14
C GLU A 75 -20.14 -1.79 6.97
N GLU A 76 -20.14 -0.52 6.53
CA GLU A 76 -19.24 -0.02 5.49
C GLU A 76 -17.77 -0.09 5.93
N GLY A 77 -17.48 0.23 7.19
CA GLY A 77 -16.14 0.09 7.78
C GLY A 77 -15.65 -1.36 7.76
N ALA A 78 -16.52 -2.30 8.11
CA ALA A 78 -16.23 -3.73 8.05
C ALA A 78 -16.00 -4.21 6.60
N GLU A 79 -16.81 -3.75 5.64
CA GLU A 79 -16.65 -4.06 4.22
C GLU A 79 -15.31 -3.55 3.66
N ARG A 80 -14.90 -2.33 4.03
CA ARG A 80 -13.58 -1.79 3.66
C ARG A 80 -12.44 -2.66 4.19
N TRP A 81 -12.56 -3.17 5.41
CA TRP A 81 -11.57 -4.09 5.97
C TRP A 81 -11.54 -5.44 5.26
N GLU A 82 -12.69 -6.00 4.89
CA GLU A 82 -12.74 -7.23 4.08
C GLU A 82 -12.06 -7.07 2.73
N ASN A 83 -12.19 -5.90 2.07
CA ASN A 83 -11.47 -5.62 0.83
C ASN A 83 -9.93 -5.64 1.02
N VAL A 84 -9.44 -5.12 2.15
CA VAL A 84 -8.01 -5.21 2.49
C VAL A 84 -7.58 -6.65 2.75
N GLN A 85 -8.44 -7.44 3.40
CA GLN A 85 -8.18 -8.86 3.65
C GLN A 85 -8.20 -9.70 2.37
N GLU A 86 -8.96 -9.31 1.35
CA GLU A 86 -8.90 -9.92 0.02
C GLU A 86 -7.55 -9.69 -0.65
N LEU A 87 -7.06 -8.44 -0.63
CA LEU A 87 -5.71 -8.14 -1.12
C LEU A 87 -4.65 -8.94 -0.34
N ARG A 88 -4.81 -9.07 0.98
CA ARG A 88 -3.94 -9.92 1.80
C ARG A 88 -3.97 -11.38 1.34
N ARG A 89 -5.14 -11.95 1.02
CA ARG A 89 -5.25 -13.33 0.53
C ARG A 89 -4.44 -13.55 -0.76
N LEU A 90 -4.45 -12.58 -1.68
CA LEU A 90 -3.63 -12.64 -2.90
C LEU A 90 -2.13 -12.74 -2.59
N THR A 91 -1.64 -12.10 -1.53
CA THR A 91 -0.20 -12.17 -1.17
C THR A 91 0.28 -13.59 -0.87
N VAL A 92 -0.61 -14.47 -0.39
CA VAL A 92 -0.28 -15.86 -0.02
C VAL A 92 0.16 -16.67 -1.25
N GLU A 93 -0.42 -16.39 -2.42
CA GLU A 93 -0.07 -17.05 -3.67
C GLU A 93 1.33 -16.67 -4.19
N TYR A 94 1.93 -15.62 -3.63
CA TYR A 94 3.22 -15.06 -4.01
C TYR A 94 4.29 -15.22 -2.92
N GLU A 95 4.07 -16.01 -1.87
CA GLU A 95 5.01 -16.15 -0.74
C GLU A 95 6.43 -16.58 -1.14
N SER A 96 6.58 -17.36 -2.22
CA SER A 96 7.88 -17.81 -2.73
C SER A 96 8.42 -16.97 -3.89
N ARG A 97 7.79 -15.83 -4.20
CA ARG A 97 8.10 -14.97 -5.35
C ARG A 97 8.64 -13.61 -4.89
N PRO A 98 9.39 -12.90 -5.74
CA PRO A 98 9.87 -11.56 -5.40
C PRO A 98 8.70 -10.59 -5.25
N LEU A 99 8.79 -9.66 -4.30
CA LEU A 99 7.80 -8.59 -4.14
C LEU A 99 7.54 -7.81 -5.45
N THR A 100 8.57 -7.64 -6.28
CA THR A 100 8.44 -6.97 -7.58
C THR A 100 7.46 -7.68 -8.51
N GLU A 101 7.46 -9.02 -8.52
CA GLU A 101 6.55 -9.80 -9.37
C GLU A 101 5.10 -9.68 -8.87
N PHE A 102 4.89 -9.68 -7.56
CA PHE A 102 3.58 -9.40 -6.98
C PHE A 102 3.08 -8.00 -7.35
N LEU A 103 3.92 -6.98 -7.21
CA LEU A 103 3.55 -5.60 -7.55
C LEU A 103 3.29 -5.41 -9.05
N GLU A 104 4.03 -6.11 -9.91
CA GLU A 104 3.78 -6.15 -11.36
C GLU A 104 2.40 -6.77 -11.65
N ASN A 105 2.05 -7.89 -11.00
CA ASN A 105 0.75 -8.51 -11.19
C ASN A 105 -0.39 -7.61 -10.72
N VAL A 106 -0.29 -7.05 -9.51
CA VAL A 106 -1.31 -6.13 -8.97
C VAL A 106 -1.50 -4.91 -9.87
N ALA A 107 -0.42 -4.38 -10.46
CA ALA A 107 -0.49 -3.26 -11.39
C ALA A 107 -1.17 -3.59 -12.74
N LEU A 108 -1.30 -4.89 -13.08
CA LEU A 108 -1.98 -5.37 -14.29
C LEU A 108 -3.46 -5.65 -14.07
N ILE A 109 -3.92 -5.82 -12.83
CA ILE A 109 -5.34 -6.03 -12.51
C ILE A 109 -6.12 -4.76 -12.84
N SER A 110 -7.12 -4.89 -13.71
CA SER A 110 -8.04 -3.80 -14.07
C SER A 110 -9.42 -4.01 -13.46
N ASP A 111 -10.24 -2.95 -13.37
CA ASP A 111 -11.63 -3.03 -12.87
C ASP A 111 -12.46 -4.10 -13.62
N GLN A 112 -12.14 -4.38 -14.89
CA GLN A 112 -12.82 -5.41 -15.70
C GLN A 112 -12.53 -6.83 -15.21
N ASP A 113 -11.34 -7.08 -14.66
CA ASP A 113 -10.92 -8.41 -14.19
C ASP A 113 -11.60 -8.80 -12.86
N THR A 114 -12.26 -7.84 -12.20
CA THR A 114 -12.99 -8.05 -10.94
C THR A 114 -14.47 -8.37 -11.15
N LEU A 115 -14.96 -8.34 -12.40
CA LEU A 115 -16.33 -8.72 -12.73
C LEU A 115 -16.52 -10.22 -12.53
N THR A 116 -17.27 -10.59 -11.49
CA THR A 116 -17.53 -12.01 -11.20
C THR A 116 -18.50 -12.58 -12.23
N GLU A 117 -18.05 -13.53 -13.06
CA GLU A 117 -18.95 -14.33 -13.89
C GLU A 117 -19.94 -15.08 -13.01
N GLY A 118 -21.24 -14.75 -13.11
CA GLY A 118 -22.31 -15.46 -12.40
C GLY A 118 -23.20 -14.61 -11.50
N GLN A 119 -22.95 -13.31 -11.36
CA GLN A 119 -23.98 -12.42 -10.81
C GLN A 119 -25.08 -12.22 -11.86
N ASN A 120 -26.30 -12.69 -11.56
CA ASN A 120 -27.46 -12.54 -12.45
C ASN A 120 -28.01 -11.11 -12.37
N ALA A 121 -27.17 -10.13 -12.70
CA ALA A 121 -27.44 -8.70 -12.62
C ALA A 121 -26.93 -7.98 -13.88
N PRO A 122 -27.58 -6.89 -14.32
CA PRO A 122 -27.09 -6.10 -15.45
C PRO A 122 -25.70 -5.51 -15.14
N THR A 123 -24.71 -5.86 -15.97
CA THR A 123 -23.36 -5.30 -15.83
C THR A 123 -23.27 -3.99 -16.60
N LEU A 124 -23.02 -2.88 -15.90
CA LEU A 124 -22.78 -1.58 -16.53
C LEU A 124 -21.30 -1.43 -16.85
N LEU A 125 -20.98 -1.29 -18.15
CA LEU A 125 -19.62 -1.13 -18.66
C LEU A 125 -19.53 0.15 -19.48
N THR A 126 -18.33 0.73 -19.54
CA THR A 126 -18.01 1.74 -20.55
C THR A 126 -17.84 1.07 -21.92
N LEU A 127 -18.07 1.80 -23.02
CA LEU A 127 -17.96 1.23 -24.38
C LEU A 127 -16.58 0.59 -24.66
N HIS A 128 -15.51 1.12 -24.05
CA HIS A 128 -14.16 0.55 -24.18
C HIS A 128 -14.03 -0.79 -23.46
N ALA A 129 -14.67 -0.94 -22.30
CA ALA A 129 -14.67 -2.16 -21.50
C ALA A 129 -15.56 -3.28 -22.07
N ALA A 130 -16.49 -2.95 -22.97
CA ALA A 130 -17.33 -3.93 -23.64
C ALA A 130 -16.67 -4.60 -24.86
N LYS A 131 -15.48 -4.14 -25.28
CA LYS A 131 -14.84 -4.59 -26.52
C LYS A 131 -14.23 -5.99 -26.32
N GLY A 132 -14.83 -6.99 -26.94
CA GLY A 132 -14.36 -8.39 -26.90
C GLY A 132 -15.15 -9.29 -25.94
N LEU A 133 -16.18 -8.76 -25.29
CA LEU A 133 -17.16 -9.56 -24.55
C LEU A 133 -18.26 -10.05 -25.52
N GLU A 134 -18.57 -11.34 -25.48
CA GLU A 134 -19.76 -11.92 -26.10
C GLU A 134 -20.80 -12.12 -25.00
N PHE A 135 -22.00 -11.56 -25.20
CA PHE A 135 -23.17 -11.74 -24.30
C PHE A 135 -24.20 -12.63 -24.97
#